data_AF-A0A8C8AKK3-F1
#
_entry.id   AF-A0A8C8AKK3-F1
#
_cell.length_a   1.000
_cell.length_b   1.000
_cell.length_c   1.000
_cell.angle_alpha   90.00
_cell.angle_beta   90.00
_cell.angle_gamma   90.00
#
_symmetry.space_group_name_H-M   'P 1'
#
loop_
_entity.id
_entity.type
_entity.pdbx_description
1 polymer ?
#
loop_
_entity_poly.entity_id
_entity_poly.type
_entity_poly.pdbx_seq_one_letter_code
_entity_poly.pdbx_strand_id
1 'polypeptide(L)'
;MTPPRGRPPPAARMLFALALACASPFLEPPPGPPRRVLNVAVVLSGASYGPAGPRLAPGTFRNFSLEVNPVGVVLNETDPRSLIVRLCDVLSSLRIHGVVFEDDARSEAVAQILDFISAQTSVPIVGINGGAA
;
A
#
# COMPACT_ATOMS: atom_id res chain seq x y z
N MET A 1 -57.33 -24.84 30.20
CA MET A 1 -56.24 -25.42 31.00
C MET A 1 -54.90 -24.99 30.39
N THR A 2 -54.19 -24.07 31.03
CA THR A 2 -52.82 -23.65 30.63
C THR A 2 -51.79 -24.47 31.42
N PRO A 3 -50.75 -25.03 30.79
CA PRO A 3 -49.75 -25.81 31.52
C PRO A 3 -48.86 -24.88 32.36
N PRO A 4 -48.37 -25.34 33.53
CA PRO A 4 -47.51 -24.54 34.37
C PRO A 4 -46.12 -24.40 33.72
N ARG A 5 -45.64 -23.16 33.57
CA ARG A 5 -44.26 -22.87 33.20
C ARG A 5 -43.35 -23.15 34.41
N GLY A 6 -42.89 -24.39 34.53
CA GLY A 6 -41.86 -24.78 35.48
C GLY A 6 -40.55 -24.05 35.18
N ARG A 7 -40.03 -23.31 36.15
CA ARG A 7 -38.71 -22.65 36.06
C ARG A 7 -37.64 -23.75 36.08
N PRO A 8 -36.72 -23.82 35.10
CA PRO A 8 -35.75 -24.90 35.03
C PRO A 8 -34.82 -24.86 36.25
N PRO A 9 -34.42 -26.03 36.78
CA PRO A 9 -33.54 -26.12 37.94
C PRO A 9 -32.19 -25.43 37.64
N PRO A 10 -31.49 -24.92 38.68
CA PRO A 10 -30.25 -24.16 38.51
C PRO A 10 -29.17 -24.95 37.74
N ALA A 11 -29.14 -26.27 37.90
CA ALA A 11 -28.25 -27.16 37.16
C ALA A 11 -28.53 -27.16 35.65
N ALA A 12 -29.80 -27.10 35.24
CA ALA A 12 -30.17 -27.05 33.83
C ALA A 12 -29.78 -25.72 33.17
N ARG A 13 -29.85 -24.60 33.92
CA ARG A 13 -29.37 -23.30 33.43
C ARG A 13 -27.85 -23.27 33.28
N MET A 14 -27.14 -23.90 34.22
CA MET A 14 -25.68 -23.98 34.21
C MET A 14 -25.18 -24.88 33.06
N LEU A 15 -25.85 -26.01 32.81
CA LEU A 15 -25.57 -26.88 31.66
C LEU A 15 -25.85 -26.19 30.33
N PHE A 16 -26.94 -25.41 30.24
CA PHE A 16 -27.25 -24.65 29.03
C PHE A 16 -26.23 -23.54 28.76
N ALA A 17 -25.76 -22.85 29.81
CA ALA A 17 -24.71 -21.84 29.68
C ALA A 17 -23.36 -22.45 29.27
N LEU A 18 -23.01 -23.62 29.82
CA LEU A 18 -21.80 -24.36 29.44
C LEU A 18 -21.87 -24.82 27.98
N ALA A 19 -23.03 -25.33 27.54
CA ALA A 19 -23.25 -25.72 26.14
C ALA A 19 -23.15 -24.52 25.18
N LEU A 20 -23.66 -23.35 25.57
CA LEU A 20 -23.55 -22.12 24.78
C LEU A 20 -22.08 -21.63 24.67
N ALA A 21 -21.32 -21.75 25.76
CA ALA A 21 -19.90 -21.41 25.79
C ALA A 21 -19.07 -22.36 24.91
N CYS A 22 -19.37 -23.66 24.93
CA CYS A 22 -18.72 -24.66 24.09
C CYS A 22 -19.11 -24.56 22.60
N ALA A 23 -20.28 -23.97 22.29
CA ALA A 23 -20.73 -23.73 20.92
C ALA A 23 -20.17 -22.42 20.31
N SER A 24 -19.39 -21.65 21.06
CA SER A 24 -18.86 -20.35 20.64
C SER A 24 -17.34 -20.33 20.32
N PRO A 25 -16.72 -21.30 19.62
CA PRO A 25 -15.30 -21.17 19.26
C PRO A 25 -15.08 -20.23 18.06
N PHE A 26 -16.12 -19.70 17.43
CA PHE A 26 -16.00 -19.18 16.06
C PHE A 26 -16.80 -17.91 15.75
N LEU A 27 -17.09 -17.07 16.75
CA LEU A 27 -17.36 -15.66 16.46
C LEU A 27 -16.02 -14.95 16.23
N GLU A 28 -15.33 -15.35 15.18
CA GLU A 28 -14.20 -14.58 14.67
C GLU A 28 -14.76 -13.20 14.28
N PRO A 29 -14.25 -12.09 14.83
CA PRO A 29 -14.71 -10.78 14.45
C PRO A 29 -14.60 -10.67 12.92
N PRO A 30 -15.62 -10.09 12.24
CA PRO A 30 -15.57 -9.96 10.80
C PRO A 30 -14.23 -9.32 10.42
N PRO A 31 -13.52 -9.84 9.40
CA PRO A 31 -12.25 -9.28 8.99
C PRO A 31 -12.45 -7.78 8.85
N GLY A 32 -11.62 -7.02 9.57
CA GLY A 32 -11.68 -5.57 9.53
C GLY A 32 -11.70 -5.10 8.08
N PRO A 33 -12.30 -3.93 7.79
CA PRO A 33 -12.42 -3.44 6.43
C PRO A 33 -11.04 -3.54 5.73
N PRO A 34 -10.98 -4.02 4.47
CA PRO A 34 -9.72 -4.25 3.79
C PRO A 34 -8.87 -2.98 3.87
N ARG A 35 -7.69 -3.08 4.49
CA ARG A 35 -6.74 -1.98 4.54
C ARG A 35 -6.38 -1.64 3.10
N ARG A 36 -6.70 -0.42 2.68
CA ARG A 36 -6.29 0.07 1.36
C ARG A 36 -4.78 0.20 1.37
N VAL A 37 -4.12 -0.46 0.42
CA VAL A 37 -2.67 -0.35 0.22
C VAL A 37 -2.40 0.79 -0.74
N LEU A 38 -1.54 1.73 -0.33
CA LEU A 38 -1.04 2.82 -1.15
C LEU A 38 0.38 2.47 -1.59
N ASN A 39 0.51 2.02 -2.84
CA ASN A 39 1.83 1.79 -3.42
C ASN A 39 2.41 3.11 -3.95
N VAL A 40 3.61 3.46 -3.49
CA VAL A 40 4.34 4.66 -3.93
C VAL A 40 5.68 4.21 -4.49
N ALA A 41 5.94 4.49 -5.77
CA ALA A 41 7.25 4.20 -6.34
C ALA A 41 8.25 5.28 -5.93
N VAL A 42 9.41 4.89 -5.42
CA VAL A 42 10.53 5.79 -5.15
C VAL A 42 11.61 5.46 -6.16
N VAL A 43 11.74 6.34 -7.14
CA VAL A 43 12.63 6.19 -8.29
C VAL A 43 13.86 7.05 -8.03
N LEU A 44 15.02 6.40 -8.03
CA LEU A 44 16.32 7.03 -7.88
C LEU A 44 17.05 6.94 -9.20
N SER A 45 17.47 8.08 -9.76
CA SER A 45 18.21 8.13 -11.01
C SER A 45 19.64 8.60 -10.76
N GLY A 46 20.61 7.79 -11.18
CA GLY A 46 22.03 8.11 -11.05
C GLY A 46 22.89 6.98 -10.50
N ALA A 47 24.17 6.98 -10.85
CA ALA A 47 25.15 5.96 -10.44
C ALA A 47 25.46 5.98 -8.92
N SER A 48 25.02 7.01 -8.21
CA SER A 48 25.13 7.17 -6.76
C SER A 48 24.34 6.12 -5.97
N TYR A 49 23.34 5.49 -6.61
CA TYR A 49 22.43 4.55 -5.96
C TYR A 49 22.76 3.10 -6.31
N GLY A 50 23.02 2.29 -5.28
CA GLY A 50 23.26 0.86 -5.43
C GLY A 50 21.97 0.06 -5.70
N PRO A 51 22.07 -1.20 -6.15
CA PRO A 51 20.92 -2.05 -6.50
C PRO A 51 19.99 -2.37 -5.31
N ALA A 52 20.41 -2.03 -4.09
CA ALA A 52 19.61 -2.19 -2.89
C ALA A 52 18.40 -1.24 -2.83
N GLY A 53 18.35 -0.22 -3.71
CA GLY A 53 17.25 0.75 -3.78
C GLY A 53 17.11 1.63 -2.54
N PRO A 54 16.08 2.48 -2.48
CA PRO A 54 15.80 3.29 -1.30
C PRO A 54 15.44 2.42 -0.10
N ARG A 55 16.20 2.54 0.99
CA ARG A 55 15.86 1.91 2.27
C ARG A 55 14.92 2.81 3.07
N LEU A 56 13.65 2.44 3.10
CA LEU A 56 12.65 3.14 3.91
C LEU A 56 12.48 2.43 5.24
N ALA A 57 12.55 3.19 6.33
CA ALA A 57 12.51 2.63 7.68
C ALA A 57 11.16 1.95 7.96
N PRO A 58 11.15 0.68 8.43
CA PRO A 58 9.94 0.00 8.85
C PRO A 58 9.30 0.79 10.00
N GLY A 59 8.12 1.38 9.77
CA GLY A 59 7.41 2.14 10.80
C GLY A 59 7.06 3.58 10.44
N THR A 60 7.69 4.15 9.40
CA THR A 60 7.44 5.53 8.94
C THR A 60 5.95 5.82 8.69
N PHE A 61 5.19 4.80 8.27
CA PHE A 61 3.80 4.93 7.86
C PHE A 61 2.78 4.33 8.84
N ARG A 62 3.19 3.98 10.07
CA ARG A 62 2.30 3.32 11.06
C ARG A 62 1.10 4.16 11.51
N ASN A 63 1.16 5.47 11.33
CA ASN A 63 0.12 6.41 11.76
C ASN A 63 -0.93 6.69 10.68
N PHE A 64 -0.83 6.06 9.51
CA PHE A 64 -1.81 6.21 8.44
C PHE A 64 -2.95 5.19 8.57
N SER A 65 -4.18 5.61 8.25
CA SER A 65 -5.35 4.73 8.16
C SER A 65 -5.27 3.75 6.98
N LEU A 66 -4.26 3.90 6.12
CA LEU A 66 -3.95 3.11 4.93
C LEU A 66 -2.54 2.53 5.03
N GLU A 67 -2.33 1.38 4.43
CA GLU A 67 -1.04 0.69 4.44
C GLU A 67 -0.16 1.24 3.31
N VAL A 68 0.90 1.97 3.64
CA VAL A 68 1.80 2.51 2.62
C VAL A 68 2.87 1.47 2.31
N ASN A 69 2.94 1.08 1.04
CA ASN A 69 3.95 0.17 0.52
C ASN A 69 4.86 0.93 -0.46
N PRO A 70 6.04 1.37 -0.01
CA PRO A 70 6.96 2.01 -0.92
C PRO A 70 7.73 1.00 -1.77
N VAL A 71 7.80 1.24 -3.07
CA VAL A 71 8.47 0.39 -4.05
C VAL A 71 9.73 1.09 -4.53
N GLY A 72 10.89 0.59 -4.10
CA GLY A 72 12.17 1.15 -4.50
C GLY A 72 12.59 0.74 -5.90
N VAL A 73 12.92 1.72 -6.75
CA VAL A 73 13.37 1.50 -8.12
C VAL A 73 14.62 2.34 -8.39
N VAL A 74 15.60 1.75 -9.07
CA VAL A 74 16.80 2.45 -9.54
C VAL A 74 16.77 2.48 -11.06
N LEU A 75 16.91 3.67 -11.65
CA LEU A 75 16.99 3.89 -13.09
C LEU A 75 18.40 4.34 -13.46
N ASN A 76 19.01 3.61 -14.38
CA ASN A 76 20.35 3.90 -14.90
C ASN A 76 20.30 4.33 -16.38
N GLU A 77 19.10 4.37 -16.95
CA GLU A 77 18.85 4.70 -18.34
C GLU A 77 18.95 6.21 -18.55
N THR A 78 19.78 6.63 -19.51
CA THR A 78 19.93 8.04 -19.91
C THR A 78 19.20 8.37 -21.21
N ASP A 79 18.73 7.35 -21.92
CA ASP A 79 17.97 7.49 -23.16
C ASP A 79 16.47 7.75 -22.87
N PRO A 80 15.85 8.79 -23.48
CA PRO A 80 14.44 9.13 -23.29
C PRO A 80 13.46 7.99 -23.54
N ARG A 81 13.70 7.17 -24.57
CA ARG A 81 12.80 6.06 -24.92
C ARG A 81 12.91 4.96 -23.88
N SER A 82 14.12 4.63 -23.45
CA SER A 82 14.35 3.65 -22.39
C SER A 82 13.73 4.08 -21.06
N LEU A 83 13.84 5.37 -20.70
CA LEU A 83 13.21 5.92 -19.50
C LEU A 83 11.68 5.78 -19.51
N ILE A 84 11.03 6.13 -20.63
CA ILE A 84 9.57 6.00 -20.77
C ILE A 84 9.13 4.56 -20.57
N VAL A 85 9.77 3.61 -21.25
CA VAL A 85 9.41 2.19 -21.15
C VAL A 85 9.58 1.72 -19.71
N ARG A 86 10.70 2.05 -19.08
CA ARG A 86 10.99 1.59 -17.73
C ARG A 86 10.04 2.18 -16.68
N LEU A 87 9.68 3.46 -16.81
CA LEU A 87 8.67 4.09 -15.94
C LEU A 87 7.28 3.47 -16.15
N CYS A 88 6.88 3.22 -17.39
CA CYS A 88 5.63 2.51 -17.68
C CYS A 88 5.60 1.09 -17.09
N ASP A 89 6.72 0.36 -17.14
CA ASP A 89 6.85 -0.96 -16.51
C ASP A 89 6.67 -0.87 -14.98
N VAL A 90 7.26 0.14 -14.34
CA VAL A 90 7.09 0.38 -12.90
C VAL A 90 5.63 0.68 -12.58
N LEU A 91 5.01 1.59 -13.32
CA LEU A 91 3.61 1.99 -13.13
C LEU A 91 2.61 0.85 -13.37
N SER A 92 2.97 -0.13 -14.21
CA SER A 92 2.13 -1.30 -14.50
C SER A 92 2.43 -2.52 -13.61
N SER A 93 3.59 -2.57 -12.96
CA SER A 93 4.01 -3.71 -12.12
C SER A 93 3.09 -3.95 -10.92
N LEU A 94 2.66 -2.87 -10.29
CA LEU A 94 1.73 -2.81 -9.18
C LEU A 94 0.81 -1.63 -9.43
N ARG A 95 -0.33 -1.57 -8.73
CA ARG A 95 -1.16 -0.37 -8.76
C ARG A 95 -0.46 0.77 -8.03
N ILE A 96 0.46 1.46 -8.72
CA ILE A 96 1.17 2.62 -8.22
C ILE A 96 0.19 3.80 -8.16
N HIS A 97 0.18 4.49 -7.02
CA HIS A 97 -0.70 5.63 -6.77
C HIS A 97 0.04 6.95 -6.84
N GLY A 98 1.37 6.92 -6.81
CA GLY A 98 2.23 8.09 -6.92
C GLY A 98 3.68 7.67 -7.11
N VAL A 99 4.47 8.56 -7.69
CA VAL A 99 5.90 8.39 -7.91
C VAL A 99 6.64 9.53 -7.22
N VAL A 100 7.72 9.20 -6.54
CA VAL A 100 8.71 10.17 -6.08
C VAL A 100 9.95 9.94 -6.92
N PHE A 101 10.36 10.97 -7.66
CA PHE A 101 11.51 10.90 -8.56
C PHE A 101 12.65 11.76 -8.00
N GLU A 102 13.78 11.13 -7.79
CA GLU A 102 15.02 11.78 -7.45
C GLU A 102 15.95 11.63 -8.66
N ASP A 103 16.47 12.77 -9.12
CA ASP A 103 17.40 12.84 -10.25
C ASP A 103 18.62 13.67 -9.83
N ASP A 104 19.80 13.07 -9.94
CA ASP A 104 21.08 13.78 -9.87
C ASP A 104 21.38 14.52 -11.19
N ALA A 105 20.77 14.11 -12.31
CA ALA A 105 20.91 14.78 -13.58
C ALA A 105 19.97 15.99 -13.65
N ARG A 106 20.53 17.20 -13.73
CA ARG A 106 19.77 18.43 -14.01
C ARG A 106 19.30 18.48 -15.47
N SER A 107 18.63 17.42 -15.94
CA SER A 107 18.18 17.26 -17.32
C SER A 107 16.75 17.73 -17.45
N GLU A 108 16.54 18.91 -18.03
CA GLU A 108 15.20 19.45 -18.33
C GLU A 108 14.34 18.49 -19.17
N ALA A 109 14.98 17.66 -20.00
CA ALA A 109 14.31 16.66 -20.82
C ALA A 109 13.64 15.56 -19.98
N VAL A 110 14.21 15.19 -18.83
CA VAL A 110 13.62 14.16 -17.95
C VAL A 110 12.35 14.69 -17.30
N ALA A 111 12.37 15.94 -16.81
CA ALA A 111 11.18 16.57 -16.25
C ALA A 111 10.00 16.59 -17.24
N GLN A 112 10.24 16.94 -18.51
CA GLN A 112 9.19 16.93 -19.55
C GLN A 112 8.64 15.52 -19.83
N ILE A 113 9.49 14.50 -19.77
CA ILE A 113 9.04 13.11 -19.91
C ILE A 113 8.17 12.72 -18.72
N LEU A 114 8.57 13.09 -17.50
CA LEU A 114 7.78 12.84 -16.29
C LEU A 114 6.42 13.55 -16.36
N ASP A 115 6.38 14.80 -16.82
CA ASP A 115 5.13 15.54 -17.07
C ASP A 115 4.23 14.79 -18.04
N PHE A 116 4.79 14.35 -19.17
CA PHE A 116 4.05 13.57 -20.16
C PHE A 116 3.48 12.29 -19.56
N ILE A 117 4.29 11.50 -18.85
CA ILE A 117 3.84 10.26 -18.21
C ILE A 117 2.77 10.55 -17.15
N SER A 118 2.96 11.58 -16.33
CA SER A 118 1.97 11.96 -15.30
C SER A 118 0.64 12.33 -15.93
N ALA A 119 0.65 13.15 -16.98
CA ALA A 119 -0.55 13.54 -17.73
C ALA A 119 -1.26 12.34 -18.39
N GLN A 120 -0.51 11.38 -18.93
CA GLN A 120 -1.09 10.19 -19.59
C GLN A 120 -1.63 9.16 -18.59
N THR A 121 -1.01 9.04 -17.41
CA THR A 121 -1.35 8.00 -16.43
C THR A 121 -2.24 8.50 -15.30
N SER A 122 -2.39 9.82 -15.16
CA SER A 122 -3.01 10.46 -14.00
C SER A 122 -2.35 10.07 -12.67
N VAL A 123 -1.10 9.60 -12.70
CA VAL A 123 -0.30 9.29 -11.51
C VAL A 123 0.57 10.51 -11.19
N PRO A 124 0.45 11.11 -9.98
CA PRO A 124 1.26 12.26 -9.60
C PRO A 124 2.74 11.86 -9.46
N ILE A 125 3.64 12.70 -9.98
CA ILE A 125 5.09 12.50 -9.91
C ILE A 125 5.73 13.69 -9.20
N VAL A 126 6.35 13.44 -8.04
CA VAL A 126 6.99 14.48 -7.22
C VAL A 126 8.50 14.41 -7.39
N GLY A 127 9.09 15.45 -7.99
CA GLY A 127 10.54 15.61 -8.11
C GLY A 127 11.17 16.18 -6.83
N ILE A 128 12.29 15.62 -6.37
CA ILE A 128 12.99 16.08 -5.15
C ILE A 128 13.98 17.22 -5.42
N ASN A 129 14.67 17.23 -6.56
CA ASN A 129 15.86 18.09 -6.79
C ASN A 129 15.73 19.17 -7.90
N GLY A 130 14.60 19.34 -8.60
CA GLY A 130 14.58 20.34 -9.68
C GLY A 130 13.35 20.51 -10.57
N GLY A 131 12.16 20.03 -10.16
CA GLY A 131 10.93 20.26 -10.90
C GLY A 131 9.86 19.27 -10.48
N ALA A 132 8.83 19.76 -9.79
CA ALA A 132 7.62 18.99 -9.55
C ALA A 132 6.70 19.15 -10.77
N ALA A 133 6.03 18.05 -11.14
CA ALA A 133 4.96 18.00 -12.13
C ALA A 133 3.59 18.09 -11.43
#